data_AF-A0A478EC01-F1
#
_entry.id   AF-A0A478EC01-F1
#
_cell.length_a   1.000
_cell.length_b   1.000
_cell.length_c   1.000
_cell.angle_alpha   90.00
_cell.angle_beta   90.00
_cell.angle_gamma   90.00
#
_symmetry.space_group_name_H-M   'P 1'
#
loop_
_entity.id
_entity.type
_entity.pdbx_description
1 polymer ?
#
loop_
_entity_poly.entity_id
_entity_poly.type
_entity_poly.pdbx_seq_one_letter_code
_entity_poly.pdbx_strand_id
1 'polypeptide(L)'
;MALPESIVENATTVLSSLTFGIPDSMSSGGQPLPMDPSWYICRHVFISTKPEAKLAVDGGSKCGFLSETCQADLKASLTQDWGNAADGTMCSALGFDAIPPSCQNSFGFARQDVMAFDAAFLANTILAPVQTSKEQQQYSWRIGTGYHDPGDARAHASAANRTYLIATLPLVWCKLHPAVLWFSAAHDDRNYNNIIFISSPTQTSISSNQAFKDNFSSGSMAQWTTYDGSFDASSASGNAGLVFRVTNPRVGADAYNGYYAGILLPASLLVHHVKVEVVNTTLNFFVDDMNKVLVSITGGTYTNGMNGVRVYGTEATFDIQINPLIFWDDFSSGTMGKWTTIDGQYQVSSNIAVLAASPAAKAVTTGVTSENIIYEADISINSTPNGNGGMILRVSNPAPGADTYNGYYVGIGIGYVVFGFADPNWNEIKRVDATDINAGQIHHLAIQTPGDSVSIFVDDLNTPRMVVKDDKYSSGLSGLRAYTTTMSVGNVRVYAA
;
A
#
# COMPACT_ATOMS: atom_id res chain seq x y z
N MET A 1 -28.13 -23.80 -17.81
CA MET A 1 -29.46 -24.14 -17.24
C MET A 1 -30.10 -22.84 -16.79
N ALA A 2 -31.29 -22.51 -17.29
CA ALA A 2 -31.99 -21.28 -16.91
C ALA A 2 -32.42 -21.36 -15.44
N LEU A 3 -32.24 -20.27 -14.69
CA LEU A 3 -32.68 -20.18 -13.29
C LEU A 3 -34.22 -20.31 -13.25
N PRO A 4 -34.81 -21.18 -12.38
CA PRO A 4 -36.26 -21.32 -12.27
C PRO A 4 -36.92 -20.02 -11.84
N GLU A 5 -38.12 -19.73 -12.36
CA GLU A 5 -38.89 -18.50 -12.07
C GLU A 5 -39.29 -18.31 -10.59
N SER A 6 -39.20 -19.37 -9.77
CA SER A 6 -39.38 -19.28 -8.33
C SER A 6 -38.05 -19.13 -7.60
N ILE A 7 -37.41 -17.96 -7.72
CA ILE A 7 -36.33 -17.60 -6.79
C ILE A 7 -36.97 -17.38 -5.42
N VAL A 8 -36.59 -18.18 -4.44
CA VAL A 8 -37.09 -18.06 -3.07
C VAL A 8 -36.23 -17.05 -2.32
N GLU A 9 -36.79 -15.89 -2.01
CA GLU A 9 -36.15 -14.89 -1.16
C GLU A 9 -36.48 -15.17 0.32
N ASN A 10 -35.51 -14.97 1.23
CA ASN A 10 -35.67 -15.19 2.69
C ASN A 10 -36.01 -16.62 3.14
N ALA A 11 -35.59 -17.66 2.40
CA ALA A 11 -35.70 -19.04 2.85
C ALA A 11 -34.55 -19.46 3.76
N THR A 12 -34.86 -20.23 4.81
CA THR A 12 -33.90 -20.99 5.60
C THR A 12 -33.87 -22.43 5.10
N THR A 13 -32.67 -22.95 4.82
CA THR A 13 -32.47 -24.36 4.46
C THR A 13 -31.60 -25.04 5.50
N VAL A 14 -31.86 -26.32 5.75
CA VAL A 14 -30.97 -27.15 6.56
C VAL A 14 -29.80 -27.56 5.66
N LEU A 15 -28.60 -27.33 6.16
CA LEU A 15 -27.35 -27.70 5.52
C LEU A 15 -26.78 -28.91 6.29
N SER A 16 -26.06 -29.79 5.61
CA SER A 16 -25.27 -30.86 6.23
C SER A 16 -23.87 -30.80 5.64
N SER A 17 -22.83 -30.66 6.47
CA SER A 17 -21.43 -30.65 6.03
C SER A 17 -20.81 -32.03 6.20
N LEU A 18 -20.28 -32.58 5.12
CA LEU A 18 -19.40 -33.75 5.19
C LEU A 18 -17.94 -33.27 5.28
N THR A 19 -17.22 -33.63 6.34
CA THR A 19 -15.80 -33.28 6.51
C THR A 19 -14.94 -34.54 6.65
N PHE A 20 -13.74 -34.50 6.08
CA PHE A 20 -12.71 -35.53 6.27
C PHE A 20 -11.72 -35.02 7.32
N GLY A 21 -11.82 -35.56 8.54
CA GLY A 21 -10.83 -35.34 9.58
C GLY A 21 -9.61 -36.24 9.40
N ILE A 22 -8.49 -35.90 10.04
CA ILE A 22 -7.34 -36.79 10.11
C ILE A 22 -7.73 -38.06 10.92
N PRO A 23 -7.32 -39.27 10.52
CA PRO A 23 -7.62 -40.48 11.29
C PRO A 23 -7.15 -40.36 12.74
N ASP A 24 -7.90 -40.93 13.70
CA ASP A 24 -7.51 -40.90 15.12
C ASP A 24 -6.09 -41.46 15.33
N SER A 25 -5.69 -42.46 14.54
CA SER A 25 -4.34 -43.07 14.55
C SER A 25 -3.21 -42.12 14.14
N MET A 26 -3.54 -41.00 13.52
CA MET A 26 -2.61 -39.96 13.07
C MET A 26 -2.70 -38.70 13.94
N SER A 27 -3.39 -38.77 15.09
CA SER A 27 -3.55 -37.66 16.02
C SER A 27 -3.22 -38.07 17.46
N SER A 28 -2.71 -37.14 18.26
CA SER A 28 -2.51 -37.31 19.70
C SER A 28 -2.81 -36.00 20.42
N GLY A 29 -3.61 -36.04 21.48
CA GLY A 29 -3.98 -34.83 22.25
C GLY A 29 -4.71 -33.76 21.43
N GLY A 30 -5.42 -34.13 20.36
CA GLY A 30 -6.11 -33.20 19.45
C GLY A 30 -5.19 -32.53 18.41
N GLN A 31 -3.91 -32.93 18.35
CA GLN A 31 -2.92 -32.46 17.38
C GLN A 31 -2.61 -33.55 16.36
N PRO A 32 -2.33 -33.21 15.09
CA PRO A 32 -1.70 -34.14 14.16
C PRO A 32 -0.35 -34.63 14.69
N LEU A 33 -0.04 -35.91 14.50
CA LEU A 33 1.31 -36.42 14.70
C LEU A 33 2.26 -35.81 13.66
N PRO A 34 3.57 -35.71 13.92
CA PRO A 34 4.54 -35.30 12.91
C PRO A 34 4.41 -36.15 11.63
N MET A 35 4.33 -35.48 10.49
CA MET A 35 4.14 -36.10 9.18
C MET A 35 5.40 -35.89 8.34
N ASP A 36 5.67 -36.79 7.41
CA ASP A 36 6.80 -36.64 6.49
C ASP A 36 6.57 -35.40 5.60
N PRO A 37 7.62 -34.63 5.24
CA PRO A 37 7.49 -33.40 4.45
C PRO A 37 6.76 -33.55 3.11
N SER A 38 6.68 -34.77 2.56
CA SER A 38 5.93 -35.08 1.34
C SER A 38 4.41 -35.22 1.54
N TRP A 39 3.92 -35.19 2.78
CA TRP A 39 2.51 -35.45 3.08
C TRP A 39 1.64 -34.19 3.06
N TYR A 40 0.40 -34.41 2.63
CA TYR A 40 -0.67 -33.41 2.62
C TYR A 40 -1.95 -33.99 3.23
N ILE A 41 -2.74 -33.12 3.85
CA ILE A 41 -4.12 -33.39 4.24
C ILE A 41 -5.06 -32.59 3.34
N CYS A 42 -5.96 -33.31 2.66
CA CYS A 42 -6.96 -32.74 1.77
C CYS A 42 -8.33 -32.78 2.43
N ARG A 43 -8.88 -31.61 2.75
CA ARG A 43 -10.21 -31.47 3.36
C ARG A 43 -11.21 -30.96 2.35
N HIS A 44 -12.18 -31.81 2.02
CA HIS A 44 -13.29 -31.49 1.12
C HIS A 44 -14.57 -31.34 1.92
N VAL A 45 -15.35 -30.31 1.61
CA VAL A 45 -16.65 -30.10 2.24
C VAL A 45 -17.78 -30.07 1.21
N PHE A 46 -18.71 -31.01 1.37
CA PHE A 46 -19.90 -31.15 0.54
C PHE A 46 -21.13 -30.68 1.30
N ILE A 47 -22.04 -30.05 0.58
CA ILE A 47 -23.30 -29.52 1.12
C ILE A 47 -24.44 -30.35 0.54
N SER A 48 -25.41 -30.71 1.37
CA SER A 48 -26.67 -31.29 0.90
C SER A 48 -27.86 -30.60 1.57
N THR A 49 -28.90 -30.35 0.79
CA THR A 49 -30.23 -29.93 1.27
C THR A 49 -31.22 -31.10 1.34
N LYS A 50 -30.76 -32.32 1.07
CA LYS A 50 -31.60 -33.51 1.01
C LYS A 50 -31.91 -34.05 2.42
N PRO A 51 -33.20 -34.24 2.79
CA PRO A 51 -33.58 -34.81 4.08
C PRO A 51 -32.95 -36.19 4.34
N GLU A 52 -32.72 -36.98 3.29
CA GLU A 52 -32.10 -38.31 3.36
C GLU A 52 -30.64 -38.22 3.81
N ALA A 53 -29.92 -37.18 3.38
CA ALA A 53 -28.55 -36.92 3.84
C ALA A 53 -28.57 -36.62 5.35
N LYS A 54 -29.49 -35.77 5.80
CA LYS A 54 -29.68 -35.49 7.23
C LYS A 54 -30.07 -36.73 8.03
N LEU A 55 -30.99 -37.56 7.53
CA LEU A 55 -31.43 -38.78 8.21
C LEU A 55 -30.29 -39.82 8.32
N ALA A 56 -29.45 -39.94 7.28
CA ALA A 56 -28.29 -40.81 7.31
C ALA A 56 -27.21 -40.32 8.30
N VAL A 57 -27.06 -39.00 8.40
CA VAL A 57 -26.20 -38.32 9.36
C VAL A 57 -26.70 -38.57 10.78
N ASP A 58 -27.95 -38.21 11.07
CA ASP A 58 -28.56 -38.35 12.40
C ASP A 58 -28.67 -39.83 12.83
N GLY A 59 -28.88 -40.74 11.87
CA GLY A 59 -28.99 -42.19 12.09
C GLY A 59 -27.64 -42.93 12.15
N GLY A 60 -26.51 -42.24 11.99
CA GLY A 60 -25.17 -42.82 12.09
C GLY A 60 -24.75 -43.72 10.91
N SER A 61 -25.54 -43.79 9.84
CA SER A 61 -25.23 -44.54 8.61
C SER A 61 -24.27 -43.80 7.66
N LYS A 62 -23.82 -42.60 8.03
CA LYS A 62 -22.74 -41.83 7.39
C LYS A 62 -23.04 -41.51 5.92
N CYS A 63 -22.31 -42.13 4.99
CA CYS A 63 -22.46 -41.96 3.54
C CYS A 63 -23.51 -42.91 2.94
N GLY A 64 -24.32 -43.59 3.76
CA GLY A 64 -25.35 -44.53 3.29
C GLY A 64 -26.43 -43.90 2.40
N PHE A 65 -26.51 -42.57 2.31
CA PHE A 65 -27.38 -41.85 1.38
C PHE A 65 -26.78 -41.68 -0.03
N LEU A 66 -25.51 -42.04 -0.25
CA LEU A 66 -24.85 -41.98 -1.55
C LEU A 66 -24.99 -43.31 -2.28
N SER A 67 -25.36 -43.26 -3.56
CA SER A 67 -25.34 -44.45 -4.43
C SER A 67 -23.91 -45.00 -4.59
N GLU A 68 -23.79 -46.30 -4.87
CA GLU A 68 -22.48 -46.93 -5.14
C GLU A 68 -21.72 -46.23 -6.28
N THR A 69 -22.44 -45.83 -7.35
CA THR A 69 -21.88 -45.07 -8.46
C THR A 69 -21.35 -43.70 -8.01
N CYS A 70 -22.10 -42.96 -7.19
CA CYS A 70 -21.60 -41.70 -6.65
C CYS A 70 -20.36 -41.90 -5.79
N GLN A 71 -20.33 -42.93 -4.95
CA GLN A 71 -19.16 -43.21 -4.11
C GLN A 71 -17.91 -43.52 -4.95
N ALA A 72 -18.07 -44.29 -6.04
CA ALA A 72 -16.98 -44.60 -6.95
C ALA A 72 -16.46 -43.36 -7.69
N ASP A 73 -17.36 -42.56 -8.26
CA ASP A 73 -16.99 -41.36 -9.02
C ASP A 73 -16.39 -40.27 -8.12
N LEU A 74 -16.91 -40.12 -6.89
CA LEU A 74 -16.36 -39.19 -5.93
C LEU A 74 -14.95 -39.60 -5.52
N LYS A 75 -14.72 -40.91 -5.29
CA LYS A 75 -13.39 -41.41 -5.00
C LYS A 75 -12.43 -41.13 -6.16
N ALA A 76 -12.84 -41.41 -7.39
CA ALA A 76 -12.02 -41.13 -8.57
C ALA A 76 -11.67 -39.64 -8.68
N SER A 77 -12.68 -38.76 -8.61
CA SER A 77 -12.51 -37.31 -8.66
C SER A 77 -11.52 -36.79 -7.59
N LEU A 78 -11.65 -37.28 -6.36
CA LEU A 78 -10.82 -36.84 -5.24
C LEU A 78 -9.37 -37.33 -5.32
N THR A 79 -9.03 -38.33 -6.15
CA THR A 79 -7.68 -38.94 -6.15
C THR A 79 -6.96 -38.96 -7.49
N GLN A 80 -7.68 -38.84 -8.61
CA GLN A 80 -7.12 -39.08 -9.94
C GLN A 80 -5.99 -38.10 -10.34
N ASP A 81 -6.06 -36.84 -9.90
CA ASP A 81 -5.12 -35.77 -10.27
C ASP A 81 -4.29 -35.29 -9.06
N TRP A 82 -4.04 -36.16 -8.09
CA TRP A 82 -3.19 -35.80 -6.93
C TRP A 82 -1.80 -35.34 -7.36
N GLY A 83 -1.40 -34.18 -6.85
CA GLY A 83 -0.14 -33.51 -7.18
C GLY A 83 -0.07 -32.88 -8.58
N ASN A 84 -1.15 -33.00 -9.37
CA ASN A 84 -1.21 -32.49 -10.74
C ASN A 84 -2.37 -31.48 -10.95
N ALA A 85 -3.38 -31.49 -10.08
CA ALA A 85 -4.57 -30.65 -10.24
C ALA A 85 -4.30 -29.14 -10.03
N ALA A 86 -3.38 -28.79 -9.14
CA ALA A 86 -2.92 -27.41 -8.93
C ALA A 86 -1.52 -27.37 -8.33
N ASP A 87 -0.77 -26.33 -8.70
CA ASP A 87 0.56 -26.07 -8.16
C ASP A 87 0.50 -25.81 -6.65
N GLY A 88 1.43 -26.40 -5.91
CA GLY A 88 1.57 -26.20 -4.46
C GLY A 88 0.62 -27.04 -3.59
N THR A 89 -0.06 -28.04 -4.14
CA THR A 89 -0.90 -28.97 -3.37
C THR A 89 -0.89 -30.38 -3.94
N MET A 90 -1.02 -31.38 -3.08
CA MET A 90 -1.26 -32.77 -3.50
C MET A 90 -2.75 -33.09 -3.70
N CYS A 91 -3.66 -32.15 -3.42
CA CYS A 91 -5.09 -32.39 -3.46
C CYS A 91 -5.66 -32.27 -4.87
N SER A 92 -6.60 -33.15 -5.21
CA SER A 92 -7.39 -33.14 -6.45
C SER A 92 -8.79 -32.58 -6.18
N ALA A 93 -9.63 -32.42 -7.21
CA ALA A 93 -11.01 -31.97 -7.08
C ALA A 93 -11.15 -30.63 -6.32
N LEU A 94 -10.48 -29.57 -6.79
CA LEU A 94 -10.33 -28.24 -6.20
C LEU A 94 -11.65 -27.47 -6.14
N GLY A 95 -11.75 -26.44 -5.27
CA GLY A 95 -12.96 -25.71 -4.85
C GLY A 95 -14.06 -25.40 -5.89
N PHE A 96 -13.77 -25.44 -7.19
CA PHE A 96 -14.66 -25.10 -8.29
C PHE A 96 -14.94 -26.24 -9.27
N ASP A 97 -14.26 -27.38 -9.13
CA ASP A 97 -14.46 -28.51 -10.03
C ASP A 97 -15.88 -29.05 -9.88
N ALA A 98 -16.50 -29.47 -10.97
CA ALA A 98 -17.88 -29.96 -10.91
C ALA A 98 -17.99 -31.17 -9.97
N ILE A 99 -19.06 -31.21 -9.18
CA ILE A 99 -19.44 -32.44 -8.47
C ILE A 99 -19.77 -33.50 -9.53
N PRO A 100 -19.28 -34.75 -9.39
CA PRO A 100 -19.58 -35.82 -10.33
C PRO A 100 -21.09 -35.91 -10.59
N PRO A 101 -21.55 -36.06 -11.85
CA PRO A 101 -22.96 -36.07 -12.19
C PRO A 101 -23.78 -37.09 -11.36
N SER A 102 -23.19 -38.25 -11.07
CA SER A 102 -23.78 -39.29 -10.22
C SER A 102 -24.07 -38.84 -8.78
N CYS A 103 -23.39 -37.80 -8.30
CA CYS A 103 -23.49 -37.27 -6.94
C CYS A 103 -24.35 -36.00 -6.83
N GLN A 104 -24.76 -35.40 -7.94
CA GLN A 104 -25.55 -34.15 -7.94
C GLN A 104 -26.94 -34.33 -7.31
N ASN A 105 -27.54 -35.51 -7.38
CA ASN A 105 -28.79 -35.78 -6.68
C ASN A 105 -28.63 -35.73 -5.15
N SER A 106 -27.46 -36.11 -4.66
CA SER A 106 -27.17 -36.18 -3.23
C SER A 106 -26.69 -34.84 -2.66
N PHE A 107 -25.91 -34.06 -3.40
CA PHE A 107 -25.30 -32.80 -2.92
C PHE A 107 -25.82 -31.53 -3.63
N GLY A 108 -26.57 -31.66 -4.71
CA GLY A 108 -26.81 -30.55 -5.62
C GLY A 108 -25.54 -30.18 -6.38
N PHE A 109 -25.48 -28.94 -6.86
CA PHE A 109 -24.38 -28.43 -7.70
C PHE A 109 -23.33 -27.64 -6.90
N ALA A 110 -23.60 -27.33 -5.64
CA ALA A 110 -22.76 -26.47 -4.81
C ALA A 110 -21.74 -27.28 -3.99
N ARG A 111 -20.51 -26.77 -3.94
CA ARG A 111 -19.38 -27.34 -3.21
C ARG A 111 -18.70 -26.25 -2.40
N GLN A 112 -18.29 -26.59 -1.17
CA GLN A 112 -17.93 -25.56 -0.19
C GLN A 112 -16.46 -25.13 -0.32
N ASP A 113 -15.49 -26.04 -0.21
CA ASP A 113 -14.07 -25.65 -0.34
C ASP A 113 -13.16 -26.90 -0.43
N VAL A 114 -11.93 -26.72 -0.92
CA VAL A 114 -10.83 -27.68 -0.73
C VAL A 114 -9.70 -26.99 -0.01
N MET A 115 -9.43 -27.45 1.20
CA MET A 115 -8.29 -26.97 1.97
C MET A 115 -7.20 -28.03 1.95
N ALA A 116 -6.00 -27.62 1.54
CA ALA A 116 -4.81 -28.44 1.50
C ALA A 116 -3.84 -27.96 2.57
N PHE A 117 -3.33 -28.89 3.37
CA PHE A 117 -2.39 -28.59 4.44
C PHE A 117 -1.16 -29.48 4.28
N ASP A 118 -0.01 -28.88 4.03
CA ASP A 118 1.27 -29.59 3.97
C ASP A 118 1.77 -29.94 5.38
N ALA A 119 2.81 -30.78 5.45
CA ALA A 119 3.41 -31.17 6.72
C ALA A 119 3.93 -29.97 7.54
N ALA A 120 4.37 -28.88 6.89
CA ALA A 120 4.85 -27.68 7.55
C ALA A 120 3.72 -26.91 8.26
N PHE A 121 2.56 -26.77 7.61
CA PHE A 121 1.35 -26.22 8.20
C PHE A 121 0.85 -27.08 9.37
N LEU A 122 0.90 -28.40 9.22
CA LEU A 122 0.45 -29.36 10.24
C LEU A 122 1.37 -29.43 11.45
N ALA A 123 2.61 -28.97 11.34
CA ALA A 123 3.51 -28.78 12.48
C ALA A 123 3.14 -27.56 13.36
N ASN A 124 2.22 -26.69 12.91
CA ASN A 124 1.79 -25.52 13.66
C ASN A 124 0.82 -25.92 14.79
N THR A 125 1.29 -25.86 16.03
CA THR A 125 0.54 -26.29 17.22
C THR A 125 -0.72 -25.47 17.53
N ILE A 126 -0.89 -24.31 16.89
CA ILE A 126 -2.06 -23.43 17.07
C ILE A 126 -3.07 -23.66 15.95
N LEU A 127 -2.62 -23.66 14.69
CA LEU A 127 -3.51 -23.71 13.52
C LEU A 127 -3.86 -25.14 13.12
N ALA A 128 -2.96 -26.10 13.30
CA ALA A 128 -3.19 -27.48 12.89
C ALA A 128 -4.42 -28.11 13.56
N PRO A 129 -4.65 -27.99 14.90
CA PRO A 129 -5.84 -28.54 15.55
C PRO A 129 -7.15 -28.00 14.98
N VAL A 130 -7.17 -26.71 14.65
CA VAL A 130 -8.37 -26.03 14.13
C VAL A 130 -8.73 -26.60 12.76
N GLN A 131 -7.72 -26.87 11.93
CA GLN A 131 -7.91 -27.29 10.54
C GLN A 131 -8.08 -28.79 10.36
N THR A 132 -7.44 -29.61 11.19
CA THR A 132 -7.59 -31.07 11.21
C THR A 132 -8.71 -31.55 12.13
N SER A 133 -9.41 -30.63 12.79
CA SER A 133 -10.55 -30.96 13.63
C SER A 133 -11.63 -31.67 12.83
N LYS A 134 -12.21 -32.66 13.48
CA LYS A 134 -13.43 -33.31 13.00
C LYS A 134 -14.69 -32.46 13.16
N GLU A 135 -14.58 -31.36 13.90
CA GLU A 135 -15.67 -30.44 14.20
C GLU A 135 -15.56 -29.19 13.32
N GLN A 136 -16.67 -28.82 12.69
CA GLN A 136 -16.76 -27.58 11.91
C GLN A 136 -16.77 -26.38 12.84
N GLN A 137 -15.82 -25.46 12.65
CA GLN A 137 -15.68 -24.27 13.48
C GLN A 137 -16.68 -23.19 13.05
N GLN A 138 -17.17 -22.42 14.00
CA GLN A 138 -18.02 -21.26 13.72
C GLN A 138 -17.25 -20.28 12.82
N TYR A 139 -17.89 -19.77 11.76
CA TYR A 139 -17.31 -18.83 10.77
C TYR A 139 -16.20 -19.38 9.85
N SER A 140 -15.99 -20.70 9.79
CA SER A 140 -14.91 -21.33 9.00
C SER A 140 -15.29 -21.78 7.59
N TRP A 141 -16.27 -21.13 6.96
CA TRP A 141 -16.89 -21.61 5.71
C TRP A 141 -17.12 -20.54 4.64
N ARG A 142 -16.95 -20.96 3.38
CA ARG A 142 -17.16 -20.23 2.13
C ARG A 142 -17.90 -21.18 1.18
N ILE A 143 -18.87 -20.73 0.37
CA ILE A 143 -19.64 -21.62 -0.52
C ILE A 143 -19.46 -21.19 -1.97
N GLY A 144 -18.99 -22.11 -2.83
CA GLY A 144 -18.98 -21.96 -4.28
C GLY A 144 -20.25 -22.53 -4.91
N THR A 145 -20.85 -21.79 -5.84
CA THR A 145 -22.08 -22.23 -6.56
C THR A 145 -21.80 -23.20 -7.73
N GLY A 146 -20.53 -23.51 -8.01
CA GLY A 146 -20.13 -24.45 -9.06
C GLY A 146 -20.33 -23.95 -10.50
N TYR A 147 -20.65 -22.68 -10.71
CA TYR A 147 -20.82 -22.11 -12.05
C TYR A 147 -19.53 -21.45 -12.54
N HIS A 148 -18.97 -21.95 -13.64
CA HIS A 148 -17.83 -21.35 -14.35
C HIS A 148 -17.90 -21.64 -15.84
N ASP A 149 -17.36 -20.73 -16.66
CA ASP A 149 -17.17 -20.98 -18.10
C ASP A 149 -15.99 -21.95 -18.29
N PRO A 150 -16.09 -22.96 -19.18
CA PRO A 150 -15.00 -23.90 -19.43
C PRO A 150 -13.73 -23.15 -19.85
N GLY A 151 -12.66 -23.25 -19.05
CA GLY A 151 -11.37 -22.61 -19.31
C GLY A 151 -11.15 -21.23 -18.67
N ASP A 152 -12.08 -20.70 -17.86
CA ASP A 152 -11.84 -19.46 -17.10
C ASP A 152 -11.15 -19.74 -15.75
N ALA A 153 -9.85 -19.46 -15.68
CA ALA A 153 -9.05 -19.60 -14.46
C ALA A 153 -9.51 -18.67 -13.30
N ARG A 154 -10.25 -17.58 -13.58
CA ARG A 154 -10.74 -16.61 -12.57
C ARG A 154 -11.93 -17.13 -11.77
N ALA A 155 -12.55 -18.22 -12.22
CA ALA A 155 -13.52 -18.93 -11.41
C ALA A 155 -12.91 -19.37 -10.08
N HIS A 156 -11.62 -19.77 -10.07
CA HIS A 156 -10.94 -20.26 -8.87
C HIS A 156 -10.65 -19.20 -7.81
N ALA A 157 -10.59 -17.92 -8.18
CA ALA A 157 -10.24 -16.84 -7.26
C ALA A 157 -11.47 -16.10 -6.68
N SER A 158 -12.65 -16.24 -7.31
CA SER A 158 -13.76 -15.30 -7.15
C SER A 158 -14.91 -15.78 -6.24
N ALA A 159 -14.79 -16.92 -5.54
CA ALA A 159 -15.82 -17.40 -4.59
C ALA A 159 -15.97 -16.54 -3.32
N ALA A 160 -15.03 -15.63 -3.04
CA ALA A 160 -15.04 -14.85 -1.80
C ALA A 160 -16.19 -13.83 -1.71
N ASN A 161 -16.86 -13.50 -2.83
CA ASN A 161 -17.81 -12.38 -2.89
C ASN A 161 -19.28 -12.81 -3.14
N ARG A 162 -19.68 -14.03 -2.76
CA ARG A 162 -21.07 -14.48 -2.88
C ARG A 162 -21.61 -15.02 -1.56
N THR A 163 -22.86 -14.60 -1.28
CA THR A 163 -23.80 -14.98 -0.22
C THR A 163 -23.23 -15.82 0.93
N TYR A 164 -23.04 -15.18 2.08
CA TYR A 164 -22.81 -15.86 3.35
C TYR A 164 -24.10 -16.54 3.81
N LEU A 165 -24.08 -17.87 3.97
CA LEU A 165 -25.09 -18.59 4.73
C LEU A 165 -24.57 -18.78 6.16
N ILE A 166 -25.27 -18.19 7.13
CA ILE A 166 -25.09 -18.52 8.55
C ILE A 166 -26.05 -19.67 8.85
N ALA A 167 -25.52 -20.86 9.07
CA ALA A 167 -26.28 -22.00 9.56
C ALA A 167 -25.53 -22.73 10.69
N THR A 168 -26.30 -23.26 11.63
CA THR A 168 -25.82 -24.12 12.70
C THR A 168 -25.94 -25.57 12.24
N LEU A 169 -24.83 -26.30 12.16
CA LEU A 169 -24.76 -27.64 11.55
C LEU A 169 -24.53 -28.74 12.60
N PRO A 170 -25.32 -29.83 12.61
CA PRO A 170 -24.93 -31.09 13.25
C PRO A 170 -23.96 -31.90 12.36
N LEU A 171 -23.00 -32.62 12.98
CA LEU A 171 -21.74 -33.15 12.39
C LEU A 171 -21.80 -34.65 12.02
N VAL A 172 -21.20 -35.09 10.88
CA VAL A 172 -20.88 -36.54 10.59
C VAL A 172 -19.64 -36.78 9.70
N TRP A 173 -19.01 -37.95 9.91
CA TRP A 173 -17.82 -38.54 9.24
C TRP A 173 -18.15 -39.57 8.15
N CYS A 174 -17.32 -39.69 7.09
CA CYS A 174 -17.28 -40.87 6.18
C CYS A 174 -15.86 -41.43 5.99
N LYS A 175 -15.72 -42.76 5.97
CA LYS A 175 -14.45 -43.46 5.76
C LYS A 175 -14.42 -44.02 4.32
N LEU A 176 -13.72 -43.36 3.42
CA LEU A 176 -13.30 -43.95 2.13
C LEU A 176 -11.88 -44.46 2.34
N HIS A 177 -11.61 -45.74 2.08
CA HIS A 177 -10.24 -46.27 2.11
C HIS A 177 -9.64 -46.17 0.68
N PRO A 178 -8.63 -45.32 0.42
CA PRO A 178 -7.71 -45.55 -0.69
C PRO A 178 -6.57 -46.44 -0.19
N ALA A 179 -6.24 -47.46 -0.99
CA ALA A 179 -5.06 -48.28 -0.78
C ALA A 179 -3.80 -47.41 -0.92
N VAL A 180 -2.86 -47.58 0.00
CA VAL A 180 -1.51 -47.00 -0.08
C VAL A 180 -0.77 -47.65 -1.24
N LEU A 181 -0.33 -46.87 -2.21
CA LEU A 181 0.60 -47.28 -3.25
C LEU A 181 1.75 -46.27 -3.29
N TRP A 182 2.95 -46.79 -3.04
CA TRP A 182 4.22 -46.07 -2.97
C TRP A 182 4.71 -45.70 -4.36
N PHE A 183 5.23 -44.48 -4.55
CA PHE A 183 6.29 -44.23 -5.54
C PHE A 183 7.30 -43.22 -5.00
N SER A 184 8.56 -43.65 -4.96
CA SER A 184 9.75 -42.82 -4.76
C SER A 184 10.33 -42.42 -6.11
N ALA A 185 10.66 -41.15 -6.31
CA ALA A 185 11.75 -40.76 -7.19
C ALA A 185 12.44 -39.51 -6.63
N ALA A 186 13.73 -39.64 -6.40
CA ALA A 186 14.62 -38.64 -5.85
C ALA A 186 15.10 -37.64 -6.92
N HIS A 187 15.39 -36.42 -6.45
CA HIS A 187 16.38 -35.42 -6.94
C HIS A 187 17.18 -35.74 -8.22
N ASP A 188 17.28 -34.81 -9.19
CA ASP A 188 18.28 -33.71 -9.17
C ASP A 188 18.32 -32.87 -10.49
N ASP A 189 18.61 -31.57 -10.31
CA ASP A 189 19.31 -30.57 -11.14
C ASP A 189 18.93 -30.19 -12.61
N ARG A 190 18.40 -28.94 -12.71
CA ARG A 190 18.77 -27.78 -13.58
C ARG A 190 18.84 -27.93 -15.12
N ASN A 191 17.89 -27.29 -15.85
CA ASN A 191 18.07 -26.02 -16.62
C ASN A 191 17.06 -25.75 -17.80
N TYR A 192 16.44 -24.55 -17.77
CA TYR A 192 16.01 -23.61 -18.86
C TYR A 192 14.98 -24.04 -19.94
N ASN A 193 13.91 -23.32 -20.36
CA ASN A 193 13.45 -21.91 -20.34
C ASN A 193 11.90 -21.93 -20.37
N ASN A 194 11.09 -21.15 -19.64
CA ASN A 194 11.05 -19.70 -19.51
C ASN A 194 10.87 -19.32 -18.04
N ILE A 195 11.96 -18.84 -17.44
CA ILE A 195 11.98 -18.28 -16.11
C ILE A 195 12.33 -16.80 -16.28
N ILE A 196 11.50 -15.91 -15.73
CA ILE A 196 12.03 -14.68 -15.14
C ILE A 196 12.10 -14.96 -13.65
N PHE A 197 13.31 -15.18 -13.15
CA PHE A 197 13.57 -15.17 -11.72
C PHE A 197 13.48 -13.70 -11.32
N ILE A 198 12.50 -13.34 -10.51
CA ILE A 198 12.70 -12.23 -9.59
C ILE A 198 13.05 -12.91 -8.27
N SER A 199 14.35 -13.20 -8.11
CA SER A 199 14.96 -13.14 -6.79
C SER A 199 14.38 -11.91 -6.10
N SER A 200 13.90 -12.02 -4.85
CA SER A 200 13.75 -10.83 -4.01
C SER A 200 14.97 -9.98 -4.30
N PRO A 201 14.83 -8.78 -4.88
CA PRO A 201 15.98 -7.91 -4.91
C PRO A 201 16.33 -7.81 -3.44
N THR A 202 17.58 -8.13 -3.13
CA THR A 202 18.24 -7.57 -1.97
C THR A 202 17.68 -6.18 -1.85
N GLN A 203 16.80 -5.97 -0.86
CA GLN A 203 16.16 -4.70 -0.65
C GLN A 203 17.35 -3.81 -0.34
N THR A 204 17.85 -3.10 -1.35
CA THR A 204 18.82 -2.06 -1.14
C THR A 204 18.07 -1.11 -0.25
N SER A 205 18.37 -1.15 1.04
CA SER A 205 17.83 -0.21 2.00
C SER A 205 18.07 1.16 1.39
N ILE A 206 17.02 1.78 0.86
CA ILE A 206 17.12 3.15 0.41
C ILE A 206 17.53 3.90 1.66
N SER A 207 18.72 4.52 1.63
CA SER A 207 19.17 5.30 2.77
C SER A 207 18.06 6.29 3.12
N SER A 208 17.80 6.53 4.40
CA SER A 208 16.65 7.33 4.87
C SER A 208 16.53 8.74 4.27
N ASN A 209 17.53 9.18 3.51
CA ASN A 209 17.66 10.52 2.96
C ASN A 209 17.55 10.57 1.43
N GLN A 210 17.31 9.44 0.74
CA GLN A 210 17.11 9.42 -0.71
C GLN A 210 15.63 9.45 -1.09
N ALA A 211 15.29 10.35 -2.02
CA ALA A 211 13.98 10.38 -2.64
C ALA A 211 13.74 9.13 -3.48
N PHE A 212 12.48 8.73 -3.57
CA PHE A 212 12.04 7.61 -4.38
C PHE A 212 10.91 8.07 -5.29
N LYS A 213 11.00 7.75 -6.58
CA LYS A 213 9.95 8.02 -7.56
C LYS A 213 9.73 6.79 -8.43
N ASP A 214 8.47 6.41 -8.60
CA ASP A 214 8.07 5.39 -9.55
C ASP A 214 6.71 5.75 -10.19
N ASN A 215 6.71 5.76 -11.52
CA ASN A 215 5.53 6.01 -12.34
C ASN A 215 5.03 4.74 -13.04
N PHE A 216 5.59 3.57 -12.68
CA PHE A 216 5.28 2.25 -13.19
C PHE A 216 5.43 2.07 -14.71
N SER A 217 6.03 3.04 -15.41
CA SER A 217 6.20 3.01 -16.88
C SER A 217 7.16 1.92 -17.35
N SER A 218 8.05 1.45 -16.47
CA SER A 218 8.98 0.35 -16.73
C SER A 218 8.28 -1.02 -16.74
N GLY A 219 7.07 -1.12 -16.19
CA GLY A 219 6.38 -2.39 -15.93
C GLY A 219 7.06 -3.28 -14.89
N SER A 220 8.13 -2.82 -14.24
CA SER A 220 8.90 -3.58 -13.25
C SER A 220 8.42 -3.30 -11.83
N MET A 221 8.09 -4.36 -11.09
CA MET A 221 7.77 -4.29 -9.66
C MET A 221 8.98 -4.59 -8.78
N ALA A 222 10.21 -4.62 -9.32
CA ALA A 222 11.38 -5.09 -8.58
C ALA A 222 11.58 -4.35 -7.26
N GLN A 223 11.31 -3.04 -7.18
CA GLN A 223 11.49 -2.27 -5.95
C GLN A 223 10.28 -2.30 -5.00
N TRP A 224 9.22 -3.01 -5.38
CA TRP A 224 7.97 -3.11 -4.65
C TRP A 224 7.71 -4.54 -4.20
N THR A 225 7.36 -4.71 -2.93
CA THR A 225 6.88 -6.01 -2.44
C THR A 225 5.37 -6.08 -2.60
N THR A 226 4.89 -6.96 -3.47
CA THR A 226 3.46 -7.21 -3.66
C THR A 226 2.99 -8.28 -2.68
N TYR A 227 1.99 -7.96 -1.87
CA TYR A 227 1.29 -8.90 -1.01
C TYR A 227 -0.12 -9.06 -1.59
N ASP A 228 -0.26 -9.96 -2.58
CA ASP A 228 -1.42 -10.17 -3.49
C ASP A 228 -1.21 -9.56 -4.90
N GLY A 229 -1.67 -10.26 -5.96
CA GLY A 229 -1.27 -9.98 -7.35
C GLY A 229 -2.19 -10.51 -8.44
N SER A 230 -3.19 -9.70 -8.80
CA SER A 230 -3.72 -9.56 -10.16
C SER A 230 -4.56 -8.28 -10.22
N PHE A 231 -4.23 -7.37 -11.14
CA PHE A 231 -5.00 -6.15 -11.40
C PHE A 231 -5.85 -6.38 -12.66
N ASP A 232 -7.13 -6.66 -12.46
CA ASP A 232 -8.19 -6.58 -13.47
C ASP A 232 -9.43 -6.06 -12.72
N ALA A 233 -9.95 -4.89 -13.09
CA ALA A 233 -11.12 -4.29 -12.45
C ALA A 233 -12.33 -4.21 -13.36
N SER A 234 -13.50 -4.33 -12.70
CA SER A 234 -14.56 -3.33 -12.83
C SER A 234 -15.54 -3.50 -11.67
N SER A 235 -15.57 -2.57 -10.71
CA SER A 235 -16.75 -2.39 -9.85
C SER A 235 -16.87 -0.93 -9.43
N ALA A 236 -18.10 -0.41 -9.39
CA ALA A 236 -18.43 0.98 -9.07
C ALA A 236 -18.42 1.29 -7.56
N SER A 237 -17.79 0.44 -6.73
CA SER A 237 -17.80 0.55 -5.26
C SER A 237 -16.47 0.24 -4.58
N GLY A 238 -15.34 0.26 -5.31
CA GLY A 238 -14.01 0.03 -4.75
C GLY A 238 -13.36 1.29 -4.16
N ASN A 239 -12.19 1.12 -3.54
CA ASN A 239 -11.37 2.21 -3.02
C ASN A 239 -9.88 1.97 -3.24
N ALA A 240 -9.17 3.07 -3.48
CA ALA A 240 -7.74 3.11 -3.72
C ALA A 240 -7.11 4.22 -2.88
N GLY A 241 -5.87 4.01 -2.45
CA GLY A 241 -5.23 4.94 -1.56
C GLY A 241 -3.78 4.65 -1.26
N LEU A 242 -3.21 5.52 -0.45
CA LEU A 242 -1.86 5.41 0.09
C LEU A 242 -1.91 4.72 1.45
N VAL A 243 -0.94 3.85 1.71
CA VAL A 243 -0.68 3.30 3.04
C VAL A 243 0.68 3.79 3.54
N PHE A 244 0.78 4.10 4.83
CA PHE A 244 2.00 4.66 5.40
C PHE A 244 2.21 4.20 6.84
N ARG A 245 3.49 4.14 7.24
CA ARG A 245 3.93 3.55 8.52
C ARG A 245 3.44 2.11 8.69
N VAL A 246 3.46 1.35 7.60
CA VAL A 246 3.00 -0.04 7.55
C VAL A 246 4.00 -0.99 8.20
N THR A 247 3.48 -1.88 9.05
CA THR A 247 4.21 -2.98 9.70
C THR A 247 3.43 -4.28 9.52
N ASN A 248 4.16 -5.40 9.49
CA ASN A 248 3.60 -6.75 9.30
C ASN A 248 2.63 -6.90 8.11
N PRO A 249 2.94 -6.37 6.90
CA PRO A 249 2.11 -6.60 5.73
C PRO A 249 2.08 -8.08 5.40
N ARG A 250 0.87 -8.57 5.09
CA ARG A 250 0.56 -9.96 4.76
C ARG A 250 -0.44 -9.95 3.60
N VAL A 251 -0.67 -11.13 3.03
CA VAL A 251 -1.66 -11.32 1.96
C VAL A 251 -3.07 -11.03 2.50
N GLY A 252 -3.81 -10.17 1.80
CA GLY A 252 -5.19 -9.76 2.12
C GLY A 252 -5.39 -8.24 2.13
N ALA A 253 -6.58 -7.78 1.72
CA ALA A 253 -6.88 -6.36 1.44
C ALA A 253 -6.53 -5.36 2.57
N ASP A 254 -6.64 -5.80 3.81
CA ASP A 254 -6.34 -5.00 5.02
C ASP A 254 -5.42 -5.77 5.99
N ALA A 255 -4.61 -6.70 5.48
CA ALA A 255 -3.73 -7.55 6.28
C ALA A 255 -2.41 -6.86 6.64
N TYR A 256 -2.50 -5.65 7.22
CA TYR A 256 -1.36 -4.86 7.66
C TYR A 256 -1.71 -4.00 8.88
N ASN A 257 -0.69 -3.58 9.64
CA ASN A 257 -0.82 -2.58 10.69
C ASN A 257 -0.25 -1.26 10.17
N GLY A 258 -1.05 -0.19 10.10
CA GLY A 258 -0.57 1.09 9.59
C GLY A 258 -1.72 2.07 9.37
N TYR A 259 -1.44 3.13 8.65
CA TYR A 259 -2.46 4.09 8.24
C TYR A 259 -2.83 3.90 6.77
N TYR A 260 -4.07 4.23 6.45
CA TYR A 260 -4.62 4.24 5.10
C TYR A 260 -5.26 5.60 4.82
N ALA A 261 -4.92 6.20 3.69
CA ALA A 261 -5.56 7.38 3.15
C ALA A 261 -6.12 7.04 1.76
N GLY A 262 -7.44 6.81 1.71
CA GLY A 262 -8.15 6.47 0.49
C GLY A 262 -8.90 7.64 -0.10
N ILE A 263 -9.00 7.67 -1.43
CA ILE A 263 -9.99 8.48 -2.14
C ILE A 263 -11.16 7.56 -2.48
N LEU A 264 -12.36 7.97 -2.06
CA LEU A 264 -13.60 7.36 -2.53
C LEU A 264 -13.87 7.93 -3.92
N LEU A 265 -13.67 7.10 -4.95
CA LEU A 265 -13.85 7.51 -6.35
C LEU A 265 -15.34 7.39 -6.71
N PRO A 266 -16.10 8.50 -6.85
CA PRO A 266 -17.29 8.45 -7.70
C PRO A 266 -16.84 8.17 -9.15
N ALA A 267 -17.76 7.72 -10.01
CA ALA A 267 -17.52 7.19 -11.36
C ALA A 267 -16.90 8.17 -12.41
N SER A 268 -16.03 9.10 -12.00
CA SER A 268 -15.30 10.02 -12.86
C SER A 268 -13.81 9.65 -12.93
N LEU A 269 -13.29 9.53 -14.15
CA LEU A 269 -11.87 9.28 -14.50
C LEU A 269 -10.95 10.49 -14.21
N LEU A 270 -11.16 11.22 -13.10
CA LEU A 270 -10.35 12.39 -12.76
C LEU A 270 -9.06 11.96 -12.06
N VAL A 271 -7.95 12.55 -12.51
CA VAL A 271 -6.66 12.44 -11.80
C VAL A 271 -6.69 13.41 -10.64
N HIS A 272 -6.37 12.91 -9.44
CA HIS A 272 -6.25 13.72 -8.22
C HIS A 272 -4.79 13.82 -7.78
N HIS A 273 -4.38 14.99 -7.33
CA HIS A 273 -3.07 15.17 -6.70
C HIS A 273 -3.21 14.98 -5.20
N VAL A 274 -2.42 14.08 -4.61
CA VAL A 274 -2.47 13.78 -3.17
C VAL A 274 -1.09 13.94 -2.56
N LYS A 275 -1.00 14.74 -1.49
CA LYS A 275 0.20 14.84 -0.64
C LYS A 275 -0.15 14.39 0.76
N VAL A 276 0.68 13.50 1.31
CA VAL A 276 0.68 13.16 2.74
C VAL A 276 1.97 13.69 3.33
N GLU A 277 1.85 14.71 4.15
CA GLU A 277 2.97 15.30 4.87
C GLU A 277 2.99 14.75 6.30
N VAL A 278 4.17 14.31 6.72
CA VAL A 278 4.40 13.75 8.04
C VAL A 278 5.41 14.61 8.78
N VAL A 279 4.97 15.33 9.82
CA VAL A 279 5.84 16.13 10.69
C VAL A 279 5.64 15.67 12.13
N ASN A 280 6.67 15.10 12.74
CA ASN A 280 6.59 14.46 14.05
C ASN A 280 5.46 13.41 14.13
N THR A 281 4.43 13.67 14.94
CA THR A 281 3.25 12.82 15.14
C THR A 281 2.03 13.31 14.37
N THR A 282 2.17 14.37 13.57
CA THR A 282 1.10 14.95 12.78
C THR A 282 1.17 14.49 11.33
N LEU A 283 0.01 14.11 10.79
CA LEU A 283 -0.22 13.69 9.42
C LEU A 283 -1.14 14.72 8.76
N ASN A 284 -0.65 15.44 7.76
CA ASN A 284 -1.42 16.40 6.98
C ASN A 284 -1.71 15.82 5.60
N PHE A 285 -2.97 15.85 5.19
CA PHE A 285 -3.44 15.34 3.90
C PHE A 285 -3.90 16.50 3.04
N PHE A 286 -3.43 16.53 1.80
CA PHE A 286 -3.81 17.50 0.78
C PHE A 286 -4.41 16.73 -0.40
N VAL A 287 -5.48 17.25 -0.98
CA VAL A 287 -6.12 16.67 -2.17
C VAL A 287 -6.45 17.82 -3.12
N ASP A 288 -5.88 17.74 -4.32
CA ASP A 288 -5.95 18.72 -5.42
C ASP A 288 -5.39 20.11 -5.10
N ASP A 289 -5.83 20.76 -4.02
CA ASP A 289 -5.22 21.98 -3.51
C ASP A 289 -4.05 21.64 -2.58
N MET A 290 -2.84 21.71 -3.13
CA MET A 290 -1.60 21.38 -2.40
C MET A 290 -1.19 22.45 -1.37
N ASN A 291 -1.87 23.60 -1.31
CA ASN A 291 -1.61 24.64 -0.29
C ASN A 291 -2.43 24.45 0.97
N LYS A 292 -3.57 23.76 0.86
CA LYS A 292 -4.55 23.68 1.93
C LYS A 292 -4.63 22.27 2.47
N VAL A 293 -4.27 22.12 3.74
CA VAL A 293 -4.50 20.87 4.48
C VAL A 293 -6.00 20.58 4.50
N LEU A 294 -6.40 19.47 3.87
CA LEU A 294 -7.77 18.98 3.87
C LEU A 294 -8.10 18.26 5.19
N VAL A 295 -7.17 17.41 5.65
CA VAL A 295 -7.29 16.66 6.90
C VAL A 295 -5.97 16.73 7.66
N SER A 296 -6.03 16.95 8.98
CA SER A 296 -4.86 16.88 9.85
C SER A 296 -5.16 15.95 11.03
N ILE A 297 -4.26 15.00 11.29
CA ILE A 297 -4.38 14.04 12.37
C ILE A 297 -3.12 14.13 13.23
N THR A 298 -3.26 14.43 14.52
CA THR A 298 -2.15 14.52 15.46
C THR A 298 -2.26 13.42 16.52
N GLY A 299 -1.15 12.73 16.76
CA GLY A 299 -1.11 11.60 17.68
C GLY A 299 -1.50 10.31 16.98
N GLY A 300 -0.65 9.30 17.11
CA GLY A 300 -0.77 8.10 16.31
C GLY A 300 -0.03 6.90 16.90
N THR A 301 -0.63 5.72 16.74
CA THR A 301 -0.08 4.42 17.17
C THR A 301 1.17 4.02 16.41
N TYR A 302 1.25 4.34 15.12
CA TYR A 302 2.36 3.94 14.26
C TYR A 302 3.31 5.12 14.03
N THR A 303 4.61 4.96 14.29
CA THR A 303 5.62 6.03 14.21
C THR A 303 6.62 5.82 13.08
N ASN A 304 6.77 4.59 12.60
CA ASN A 304 7.62 4.21 11.48
C ASN A 304 7.01 2.99 10.76
N GLY A 305 7.52 2.69 9.57
CA GLY A 305 7.10 1.55 8.77
C GLY A 305 7.19 1.84 7.27
N MET A 306 6.74 0.89 6.47
CA MET A 306 6.73 1.00 5.00
C MET A 306 5.66 1.98 4.52
N ASN A 307 5.89 2.55 3.33
CA ASN A 307 4.90 3.31 2.59
C ASN A 307 4.54 2.52 1.31
N GLY A 308 3.33 2.67 0.82
CA GLY A 308 2.90 1.99 -0.39
C GLY A 308 1.50 2.41 -0.84
N VAL A 309 0.96 1.62 -1.76
CA VAL A 309 -0.39 1.81 -2.31
C VAL A 309 -1.26 0.60 -2.01
N ARG A 310 -2.56 0.83 -1.93
CA ARG A 310 -3.55 -0.21 -1.68
C ARG A 310 -4.78 0.03 -2.53
N VAL A 311 -5.22 -1.01 -3.24
CA VAL A 311 -6.43 -1.01 -4.07
C VAL A 311 -7.36 -2.15 -3.62
N TYR A 312 -8.66 -1.93 -3.67
CA TYR A 312 -9.67 -2.96 -3.37
C TYR A 312 -10.93 -2.73 -4.17
N GLY A 313 -11.33 -3.73 -4.96
CA GLY A 313 -12.54 -3.69 -5.75
C GLY A 313 -12.56 -2.59 -6.84
N THR A 314 -11.42 -1.96 -7.15
CA THR A 314 -11.26 -0.94 -8.19
C THR A 314 -9.90 -1.06 -8.85
N GLU A 315 -9.78 -0.51 -10.05
CA GLU A 315 -8.51 -0.16 -10.68
C GLU A 315 -8.09 1.24 -10.21
N ALA A 316 -6.78 1.45 -10.09
CA ALA A 316 -6.20 2.77 -9.89
C ALA A 316 -4.78 2.79 -10.46
N THR A 317 -4.44 3.92 -11.08
CA THR A 317 -3.07 4.23 -11.49
C THR A 317 -2.45 5.18 -10.50
N PHE A 318 -1.17 4.98 -10.19
CA PHE A 318 -0.43 5.86 -9.28
C PHE A 318 0.83 6.36 -9.98
N ASP A 319 1.16 7.64 -9.76
CA ASP A 319 2.49 8.19 -9.96
C ASP A 319 2.97 8.63 -8.57
N ILE A 320 3.98 7.94 -8.04
CA ILE A 320 4.34 8.03 -6.63
C ILE A 320 5.69 8.70 -6.49
N GLN A 321 5.75 9.67 -5.58
CA GLN A 321 6.99 10.24 -5.11
C GLN A 321 7.02 10.24 -3.57
N ILE A 322 8.10 9.71 -3.00
CA ILE A 322 8.37 9.70 -1.56
C ILE A 322 9.63 10.52 -1.33
N ASN A 323 9.46 11.65 -0.66
CA ASN A 323 10.53 12.62 -0.43
C ASN A 323 10.86 12.67 1.06
N PRO A 324 12.05 12.20 1.49
CA PRO A 324 12.46 12.29 2.88
C PRO A 324 12.56 13.73 3.37
N LEU A 325 11.96 14.02 4.53
CA LEU A 325 12.15 15.30 5.22
C LEU A 325 13.53 15.34 5.85
N ILE A 326 14.42 16.18 5.33
CA ILE A 326 15.82 16.28 5.74
C ILE A 326 16.11 17.49 6.61
N PHE A 327 15.26 18.50 6.58
CA PHE A 327 15.30 19.64 7.48
C PHE A 327 13.88 20.20 7.69
N TRP A 328 13.58 20.63 8.90
CA TRP A 328 12.36 21.40 9.16
C TRP A 328 12.50 22.33 10.36
N ASP A 329 11.79 23.45 10.30
CA ASP A 329 11.61 24.33 11.44
C ASP A 329 10.26 25.06 11.38
N ASP A 330 9.42 24.80 12.37
CA ASP A 330 8.20 25.56 12.64
C ASP A 330 8.45 26.68 13.67
N PHE A 331 9.71 26.85 14.11
CA PHE A 331 10.15 27.83 15.10
C PHE A 331 9.43 27.74 16.46
N SER A 332 8.77 26.61 16.77
CA SER A 332 8.13 26.36 18.06
C SER A 332 9.12 26.31 19.23
N SER A 333 10.41 26.10 18.94
CA SER A 333 11.49 26.19 19.93
C SER A 333 11.71 27.60 20.49
N GLY A 334 11.16 28.65 19.84
CA GLY A 334 11.38 30.04 20.22
C GLY A 334 12.78 30.57 19.87
N THR A 335 13.58 29.85 19.06
CA THR A 335 14.97 30.21 18.74
C THR A 335 15.34 29.91 17.28
N MET A 336 16.44 30.51 16.81
CA MET A 336 17.10 30.14 15.55
C MET A 336 18.07 28.94 15.71
N GLY A 337 17.87 28.06 16.70
CA GLY A 337 18.86 27.05 17.10
C GLY A 337 19.23 26.01 16.03
N LYS A 338 18.41 25.84 14.99
CA LYS A 338 18.67 24.96 13.83
C LYS A 338 19.37 25.68 12.66
N TRP A 339 19.76 26.94 12.86
CA TRP A 339 20.29 27.82 11.84
C TRP A 339 21.63 28.41 12.26
N THR A 340 22.56 28.48 11.32
CA THR A 340 23.74 29.34 11.46
C THR A 340 23.38 30.71 10.89
N THR A 341 23.24 31.70 11.77
CA THR A 341 23.05 33.10 11.39
C THR A 341 24.37 33.66 10.88
N ILE A 342 24.38 34.13 9.64
CA ILE A 342 25.57 34.67 8.98
C ILE A 342 25.64 36.18 9.16
N ASP A 343 24.50 36.84 8.99
CA ASP A 343 24.33 38.28 9.12
C ASP A 343 22.84 38.62 9.32
N GLY A 344 22.55 39.83 9.78
CA GLY A 344 21.21 40.32 10.14
C GLY A 344 20.85 40.10 11.61
N GLN A 345 19.64 40.54 11.97
CA GLN A 345 19.07 40.38 13.30
C GLN A 345 17.79 39.57 13.20
N TYR A 346 17.62 38.62 14.12
CA TYR A 346 16.55 37.63 14.10
C TYR A 346 15.81 37.66 15.42
N GLN A 347 14.49 37.57 15.36
CA GLN A 347 13.65 37.36 16.53
C GLN A 347 12.69 36.23 16.23
N VAL A 348 12.50 35.32 17.19
CA VAL A 348 11.52 34.25 17.07
C VAL A 348 10.43 34.49 18.10
N SER A 349 9.18 34.55 17.63
CA SER A 349 8.01 34.70 18.48
C SER A 349 6.80 34.07 17.81
N SER A 350 5.91 33.46 18.59
CA SER A 350 4.67 32.86 18.08
C SER A 350 4.89 31.92 16.88
N ASN A 351 5.92 31.07 16.94
CA ASN A 351 6.27 30.09 15.89
C ASN A 351 6.67 30.73 14.54
N ILE A 352 7.11 31.98 14.56
CA ILE A 352 7.58 32.71 13.38
C ILE A 352 8.96 33.29 13.67
N ALA A 353 9.88 33.14 12.72
CA ALA A 353 11.13 33.88 12.71
C ALA A 353 10.96 35.18 11.91
N VAL A 354 11.36 36.30 12.50
CA VAL A 354 11.39 37.61 11.89
C VAL A 354 12.83 38.00 11.63
N LEU A 355 13.17 38.15 10.36
CA LEU A 355 14.42 38.74 9.88
C LEU A 355 14.19 40.25 9.78
N ALA A 356 14.83 41.02 10.65
CA ALA A 356 14.72 42.47 10.60
C ALA A 356 15.35 43.02 9.30
N ALA A 357 14.77 44.08 8.76
CA ALA A 357 15.28 44.76 7.58
C ALA A 357 16.78 45.08 7.72
N SER A 358 17.58 44.47 6.86
CA SER A 358 19.03 44.61 6.77
C SER A 358 19.43 44.46 5.31
N PRO A 359 20.49 45.12 4.83
CA PRO A 359 21.01 44.87 3.49
C PRO A 359 21.56 43.44 3.31
N ALA A 360 21.71 42.66 4.38
CA ALA A 360 22.47 41.42 4.34
C ALA A 360 21.90 40.25 5.16
N ALA A 361 20.65 40.31 5.64
CA ALA A 361 20.12 39.26 6.51
C ALA A 361 20.17 37.88 5.82
N LYS A 362 20.95 36.96 6.39
CA LYS A 362 21.20 35.62 5.85
C LYS A 362 21.41 34.59 6.96
N ALA A 363 20.75 33.45 6.84
CA ALA A 363 20.96 32.30 7.70
C ALA A 363 20.93 31.01 6.86
N VAL A 364 21.72 30.01 7.24
CA VAL A 364 21.76 28.71 6.58
C VAL A 364 21.46 27.59 7.56
N THR A 365 20.94 26.47 7.07
CA THR A 365 20.64 25.30 7.90
C THR A 365 21.92 24.74 8.53
N THR A 366 21.81 24.23 9.76
CA THR A 366 22.94 23.51 10.39
C THR A 366 23.05 22.09 9.83
N GLY A 367 24.13 21.81 9.11
CA GLY A 367 24.60 20.43 8.89
C GLY A 367 23.84 19.58 7.86
N VAL A 368 23.07 20.19 6.95
CA VAL A 368 22.38 19.45 5.88
C VAL A 368 22.73 20.06 4.52
N THR A 369 23.55 19.37 3.75
CA THR A 369 23.81 19.67 2.34
C THR A 369 22.95 18.79 1.45
N SER A 370 22.47 19.33 0.34
CA SER A 370 21.53 18.63 -0.53
C SER A 370 21.70 19.03 -1.99
N GLU A 371 21.35 18.10 -2.88
CA GLU A 371 21.41 18.29 -4.34
C GLU A 371 20.03 18.73 -4.87
N ASN A 372 19.17 17.74 -5.14
CA ASN A 372 17.79 17.92 -5.53
C ASN A 372 16.93 18.02 -4.28
N ILE A 373 16.13 19.08 -4.19
CA ILE A 373 15.27 19.32 -3.04
C ILE A 373 13.89 19.81 -3.46
N ILE A 374 12.93 19.58 -2.55
CA ILE A 374 11.71 20.37 -2.45
C ILE A 374 11.88 21.27 -1.22
N TYR A 375 11.86 22.59 -1.40
CA TYR A 375 12.03 23.57 -0.33
C TYR A 375 10.76 24.41 -0.21
N GLU A 376 10.03 24.24 0.90
CA GLU A 376 8.78 24.94 1.22
C GLU A 376 8.95 25.86 2.44
N ALA A 377 8.30 27.03 2.41
CA ALA A 377 8.20 27.94 3.56
C ALA A 377 7.02 28.91 3.41
N ASP A 378 6.44 29.32 4.54
CA ASP A 378 5.49 30.44 4.59
C ASP A 378 6.27 31.74 4.80
N ILE A 379 6.15 32.69 3.88
CA ILE A 379 6.94 33.93 3.87
C ILE A 379 6.02 35.14 3.78
N SER A 380 6.27 36.15 4.61
CA SER A 380 5.67 37.47 4.47
C SER A 380 6.76 38.54 4.47
N ILE A 381 6.59 39.58 3.65
CA ILE A 381 7.50 40.72 3.58
C ILE A 381 6.74 42.03 3.82
N ASN A 382 7.42 43.04 4.36
CA ASN A 382 6.84 44.38 4.50
C ASN A 382 7.00 45.21 3.21
N SER A 383 6.32 46.36 3.16
CA SER A 383 6.34 47.26 2.01
C SER A 383 7.58 48.17 2.03
N THR A 384 8.76 47.60 1.81
CA THR A 384 9.97 48.41 1.57
C THR A 384 10.25 48.50 0.07
N PRO A 385 10.40 49.71 -0.49
CA PRO A 385 10.79 49.88 -1.89
C PRO A 385 12.09 49.12 -2.20
N ASN A 386 12.09 48.30 -3.25
CA ASN A 386 13.22 47.48 -3.70
C ASN A 386 13.69 46.37 -2.74
N GLY A 387 12.95 46.11 -1.65
CA GLY A 387 13.22 44.98 -0.77
C GLY A 387 12.71 43.65 -1.35
N ASN A 388 13.40 42.56 -1.02
CA ASN A 388 12.96 41.19 -1.32
C ASN A 388 13.35 40.22 -0.20
N GLY A 389 12.49 39.22 0.02
CA GLY A 389 12.67 38.17 1.02
C GLY A 389 12.44 36.81 0.40
N GLY A 390 13.23 35.82 0.79
CA GLY A 390 13.15 34.50 0.17
C GLY A 390 14.09 33.47 0.74
N MET A 391 14.30 32.44 -0.08
CA MET A 391 15.09 31.26 0.21
C MET A 391 16.36 31.24 -0.65
N ILE A 392 17.46 30.79 -0.05
CA ILE A 392 18.70 30.47 -0.75
C ILE A 392 18.90 28.96 -0.73
N LEU A 393 19.46 28.41 -1.81
CA LEU A 393 19.67 26.98 -1.96
C LEU A 393 20.96 26.68 -2.69
N ARG A 394 21.48 25.47 -2.48
CA ARG A 394 22.79 25.02 -2.98
C ARG A 394 23.91 25.99 -2.58
N VAL A 395 23.83 26.48 -1.34
CA VAL A 395 24.71 27.52 -0.80
C VAL A 395 26.04 26.95 -0.36
N SER A 396 27.12 27.60 -0.78
CA SER A 396 28.47 27.43 -0.29
C SER A 396 29.11 28.79 0.02
N ASN A 397 30.16 28.78 0.83
CA ASN A 397 30.91 29.97 1.25
C ASN A 397 30.04 31.14 1.78
N PRO A 398 29.03 30.91 2.65
CA PRO A 398 28.22 32.01 3.17
C PRO A 398 29.06 32.90 4.09
N ALA A 399 29.04 34.20 3.83
CA ALA A 399 29.71 35.21 4.66
C ALA A 399 28.83 36.47 4.81
N PRO A 400 29.19 37.40 5.73
CA PRO A 400 28.48 38.67 5.88
C PRO A 400 28.41 39.50 4.59
N GLY A 401 27.30 40.22 4.41
CA GLY A 401 26.97 40.93 3.17
C GLY A 401 25.88 40.27 2.30
N ALA A 402 25.17 41.11 1.52
CA ALA A 402 23.96 40.77 0.77
C ALA A 402 24.09 39.52 -0.11
N ASP A 403 25.11 39.54 -0.97
CA ASP A 403 25.35 38.54 -2.00
C ASP A 403 26.67 37.81 -1.77
N THR A 404 27.21 37.89 -0.55
CA THR A 404 28.45 37.20 -0.18
C THR A 404 28.17 35.73 0.12
N TYR A 405 27.88 34.97 -0.93
CA TYR A 405 27.74 33.51 -0.95
C TYR A 405 27.78 33.01 -2.39
N ASN A 406 27.99 31.71 -2.58
CA ASN A 406 27.81 31.02 -3.85
C ASN A 406 26.55 30.17 -3.75
N GLY A 407 25.54 30.43 -4.57
CA GLY A 407 24.30 29.65 -4.57
C GLY A 407 23.13 30.38 -5.22
N TYR A 408 22.00 29.70 -5.34
CA TYR A 408 20.79 30.30 -5.90
C TYR A 408 19.96 31.04 -4.87
N TYR A 409 19.13 31.96 -5.36
CA TYR A 409 18.13 32.68 -4.60
C TYR A 409 16.79 32.65 -5.33
N VAL A 410 15.74 32.39 -4.56
CA VAL A 410 14.35 32.57 -4.97
C VAL A 410 13.71 33.48 -3.94
N GLY A 411 13.11 34.57 -4.38
CA GLY A 411 12.46 35.51 -3.47
C GLY A 411 11.26 36.21 -4.06
N ILE A 412 10.52 36.84 -3.15
CA ILE A 412 9.40 37.72 -3.48
C ILE A 412 9.76 39.15 -3.12
N GLY A 413 9.26 40.08 -3.92
CA GLY A 413 9.10 41.49 -3.58
C GLY A 413 7.66 41.91 -3.86
N ILE A 414 7.30 43.14 -3.48
CA ILE A 414 5.95 43.64 -3.72
C ILE A 414 5.69 43.69 -5.23
N GLY A 415 4.75 42.86 -5.71
CA GLY A 415 4.40 42.78 -7.11
C GLY A 415 5.28 41.87 -7.98
N TYR A 416 6.23 41.09 -7.44
CA TYR A 416 7.09 40.23 -8.28
C TYR A 416 7.69 39.01 -7.56
N VAL A 417 8.05 38.01 -8.35
CA VAL A 417 8.89 36.86 -7.96
C VAL A 417 10.20 36.93 -8.73
N VAL A 418 11.34 36.66 -8.08
CA VAL A 418 12.66 36.73 -8.69
C VAL A 418 13.47 35.46 -8.43
N PHE A 419 14.19 35.01 -9.46
CA PHE A 419 15.18 33.95 -9.43
C PHE A 419 16.52 34.45 -9.94
N GLY A 420 17.58 34.07 -9.24
CA GLY A 420 18.95 34.39 -9.62
C GLY A 420 19.95 33.66 -8.75
N PHE A 421 21.20 34.11 -8.77
CA PHE A 421 22.24 33.55 -7.93
C PHE A 421 23.22 34.62 -7.45
N ALA A 422 23.94 34.27 -6.39
CA ALA A 422 25.09 35.01 -5.93
C ALA A 422 26.39 34.31 -6.35
N ASP A 423 27.36 35.10 -6.85
CA ASP A 423 28.74 34.67 -7.10
C ASP A 423 29.72 35.84 -6.95
N PRO A 424 30.29 36.00 -5.75
CA PRO A 424 29.84 36.95 -4.72
C PRO A 424 29.36 38.33 -5.24
N ASN A 425 28.33 38.32 -6.08
CA ASN A 425 27.55 39.46 -6.59
C ASN A 425 26.20 38.94 -7.06
N TRP A 426 25.16 39.79 -7.03
CA TRP A 426 23.85 39.44 -7.56
C TRP A 426 23.85 39.25 -9.08
N ASN A 427 23.28 38.13 -9.53
CA ASN A 427 23.02 37.82 -10.93
C ASN A 427 21.55 37.41 -11.07
N GLU A 428 20.70 38.31 -11.56
CA GLU A 428 19.31 37.98 -11.85
C GLU A 428 19.23 37.11 -13.11
N ILE A 429 18.54 35.98 -13.01
CA ILE A 429 18.27 35.12 -14.17
C ILE A 429 16.89 35.46 -14.74
N LYS A 430 15.87 35.55 -13.88
CA LYS A 430 14.51 35.78 -14.32
C LYS A 430 13.67 36.41 -13.23
N ARG A 431 12.77 37.30 -13.64
CA ARG A 431 11.76 37.95 -12.81
C ARG A 431 10.40 37.82 -13.49
N VAL A 432 9.36 37.63 -12.70
CA VAL A 432 7.97 37.56 -13.17
C VAL A 432 7.13 38.52 -12.34
N ASP A 433 6.29 39.30 -13.02
CA ASP A 433 5.31 40.17 -12.37
C ASP A 433 4.25 39.31 -11.66
N ALA A 434 3.96 39.67 -10.42
CA ALA A 434 3.03 38.97 -9.53
C ALA A 434 2.29 40.00 -8.67
N THR A 435 1.32 40.69 -9.26
CA THR A 435 0.55 41.80 -8.64
C THR A 435 -0.22 41.38 -7.40
N ASP A 436 -0.40 40.08 -7.20
CA ASP A 436 -1.04 39.46 -6.05
C ASP A 436 -0.11 39.31 -4.83
N ILE A 437 1.19 39.59 -4.96
CA ILE A 437 2.13 39.63 -3.84
C ILE A 437 2.08 40.99 -3.15
N ASN A 438 1.47 41.06 -1.97
CA ASN A 438 1.27 42.28 -1.21
C ASN A 438 1.99 42.27 0.14
N ALA A 439 2.29 43.46 0.64
CA ALA A 439 2.98 43.61 1.91
C ALA A 439 2.14 43.08 3.08
N GLY A 440 2.78 42.35 3.98
CA GLY A 440 2.15 41.77 5.17
C GLY A 440 1.24 40.57 4.89
N GLN A 441 1.06 40.18 3.63
CA GLN A 441 0.41 38.91 3.29
C GLN A 441 1.41 37.76 3.46
N ILE A 442 0.93 36.63 3.97
CA ILE A 442 1.70 35.39 4.04
C ILE A 442 1.49 34.69 2.71
N HIS A 443 2.60 34.36 2.05
CA HIS A 443 2.64 33.61 0.80
C HIS A 443 3.33 32.28 1.04
N HIS A 444 2.77 31.20 0.47
CA HIS A 444 3.38 29.89 0.53
C HIS A 444 4.31 29.70 -0.67
N LEU A 445 5.61 29.63 -0.42
CA LEU A 445 6.62 29.41 -1.47
C LEU A 445 7.06 27.96 -1.47
N ALA A 446 7.14 27.36 -2.66
CA ALA A 446 7.82 26.09 -2.88
C ALA A 446 8.80 26.16 -4.05
N ILE A 447 9.94 25.49 -3.89
CA ILE A 447 10.97 25.36 -4.92
C ILE A 447 11.23 23.87 -5.13
N GLN A 448 11.21 23.41 -6.38
CA GLN A 448 11.59 22.04 -6.74
C GLN A 448 12.81 22.08 -7.66
N THR A 449 13.85 21.31 -7.34
CA THR A 449 15.12 21.31 -8.09
C THR A 449 15.56 19.93 -8.62
N PRO A 450 14.79 19.25 -9.49
CA PRO A 450 15.27 18.01 -10.11
C PRO A 450 16.38 18.31 -11.13
N GLY A 451 17.63 18.01 -10.77
CA GLY A 451 18.79 18.24 -11.63
C GLY A 451 19.09 19.72 -11.85
N ASP A 452 19.10 20.14 -13.12
CA ASP A 452 19.32 21.52 -13.57
C ASP A 452 18.01 22.34 -13.69
N SER A 453 16.85 21.72 -13.49
CA SER A 453 15.55 22.39 -13.58
C SER A 453 15.17 22.97 -12.21
N VAL A 454 14.72 24.22 -12.19
CA VAL A 454 14.22 24.92 -11.00
C VAL A 454 12.80 25.39 -11.26
N SER A 455 11.84 24.79 -10.57
CA SER A 455 10.42 25.18 -10.61
C SER A 455 10.06 25.95 -9.34
N ILE A 456 9.47 27.13 -9.49
CA ILE A 456 9.15 28.04 -8.39
C ILE A 456 7.64 28.26 -8.35
N PHE A 457 7.05 28.01 -7.19
CA PHE A 457 5.62 28.11 -6.92
C PHE A 457 5.38 29.15 -5.82
N VAL A 458 4.29 29.90 -5.97
CA VAL A 458 3.84 30.89 -4.97
C VAL A 458 2.33 30.84 -4.91
N ASP A 459 1.79 30.45 -3.76
CA ASP A 459 0.38 30.28 -3.41
C ASP A 459 -0.43 29.27 -4.25
N ASP A 460 -0.07 29.00 -5.50
CA ASP A 460 -0.53 27.85 -6.27
C ASP A 460 0.63 26.88 -6.42
N LEU A 461 0.56 25.75 -5.71
CA LEU A 461 1.56 24.69 -5.78
C LEU A 461 1.34 23.69 -6.93
N ASN A 462 0.25 23.82 -7.70
CA ASN A 462 0.03 23.01 -8.89
C ASN A 462 0.66 23.63 -10.14
N THR A 463 0.69 24.96 -10.22
CA THR A 463 1.21 25.69 -11.38
C THR A 463 2.42 26.55 -10.98
N PRO A 464 3.63 26.27 -11.50
CA PRO A 464 4.79 27.10 -11.17
C PRO A 464 4.63 28.49 -11.78
N ARG A 465 4.97 29.53 -11.02
CA ARG A 465 5.12 30.91 -11.52
C ARG A 465 6.21 31.00 -12.58
N MET A 466 7.23 30.16 -12.47
CA MET A 466 8.30 30.05 -13.43
C MET A 466 9.03 28.71 -13.32
N VAL A 467 9.52 28.24 -14.45
CA VAL A 467 10.48 27.14 -14.58
C VAL A 467 11.71 27.69 -15.29
N VAL A 468 12.89 27.40 -14.76
CA VAL A 468 14.19 27.86 -15.27
C VAL A 468 15.16 26.68 -15.32
N LYS A 469 16.10 26.67 -16.26
CA LYS A 469 17.21 25.73 -16.28
C LYS A 469 18.52 26.45 -15.96
N ASP A 470 19.26 25.95 -14.98
CA ASP A 470 20.58 26.44 -14.62
C ASP A 470 21.36 25.34 -13.88
N ASP A 471 22.60 25.08 -14.28
CA ASP A 471 23.45 24.00 -13.76
C ASP A 471 24.68 24.51 -13.00
N LYS A 472 24.79 25.82 -12.75
CA LYS A 472 25.95 26.47 -12.10
C LYS A 472 26.26 25.89 -10.73
N TYR A 473 25.24 25.58 -9.92
CA TYR A 473 25.40 24.98 -8.60
C TYR A 473 24.58 23.70 -8.50
N SER A 474 25.22 22.60 -8.12
CA SER A 474 24.59 21.27 -8.04
C SER A 474 24.20 20.86 -6.63
N SER A 475 24.88 21.37 -5.60
CA SER A 475 24.64 21.02 -4.20
C SER A 475 25.07 22.11 -3.23
N GLY A 476 24.56 22.04 -2.00
CA GLY A 476 24.98 22.92 -0.91
C GLY A 476 23.93 23.03 0.19
N LEU A 477 24.11 24.00 1.09
CA LEU A 477 23.17 24.27 2.17
C LEU A 477 21.89 24.94 1.65
N SER A 478 20.82 24.80 2.41
CA SER A 478 19.61 25.61 2.26
C SER A 478 19.64 26.77 3.26
N GLY A 479 18.88 27.83 3.00
CA GLY A 479 18.91 29.01 3.85
C GLY A 479 17.82 30.03 3.55
N LEU A 480 17.85 31.09 4.32
CA LEU A 480 16.96 32.25 4.24
C LEU A 480 17.78 33.48 3.88
N ARG A 481 17.20 34.37 3.06
CA ARG A 481 17.79 35.68 2.73
C ARG A 481 16.71 36.75 2.67
N ALA A 482 16.96 37.86 3.35
CA ALA A 482 16.17 39.08 3.23
C ALA A 482 17.08 40.26 2.89
N TYR A 483 16.70 41.00 1.85
CA TYR A 483 17.40 42.18 1.35
C TYR A 483 16.53 43.42 1.57
N THR A 484 16.99 44.31 2.46
CA THR A 484 16.39 45.61 2.82
C THR A 484 14.91 45.58 3.23
N THR A 485 14.34 44.39 3.43
CA THR A 485 12.95 44.16 3.83
C THR A 485 12.93 43.41 5.15
N THR A 486 11.92 43.66 5.97
CA THR A 486 11.61 42.74 7.06
C THR A 486 10.91 41.55 6.44
N MET A 487 11.35 40.34 6.80
CA MET A 487 10.76 39.09 6.35
C MET A 487 10.34 38.27 7.57
N SER A 488 9.08 37.86 7.60
CA SER A 488 8.59 36.83 8.52
C SER A 488 8.59 35.50 7.81
N VAL A 489 9.05 34.44 8.47
CA VAL A 489 9.08 33.09 7.93
C VAL A 489 8.60 32.07 8.96
N GLY A 490 7.81 31.10 8.49
CA GLY A 490 7.30 29.97 9.27
C GLY A 490 7.29 28.68 8.45
N ASN A 491 7.06 27.56 9.13
CA ASN A 491 6.82 26.24 8.51
C ASN A 491 7.84 25.85 7.42
N VAL A 492 9.13 26.06 7.71
CA VAL A 492 10.22 25.75 6.79
C VAL A 492 10.38 24.24 6.70
N ARG A 493 10.37 23.69 5.48
CA ARG A 493 10.56 22.26 5.22
C ARG A 493 11.47 22.06 4.01
N VAL A 494 12.45 21.18 4.14
CA VAL A 494 13.32 20.76 3.04
C VAL A 494 13.23 19.25 2.93
N TYR A 495 12.84 18.77 1.76
CA TYR A 495 12.80 17.36 1.41
C TYR A 495 13.86 17.06 0.37
N ALA A 496 14.47 15.86 0.43
CA ALA A 496 15.23 15.34 -0.70
C ALA A 496 14.27 15.01 -1.86
N ALA A 497 14.66 15.29 -3.10
CA ALA A 497 13.80 15.17 -4.29
C ALA A 497 14.34 14.23 -5.37
#